data_AF-A0AAJ6II75-F1
#
_entry.id   AF-A0AAJ6II75-F1
#
_cell.length_a   1.000
_cell.length_b   1.000
_cell.length_c   1.000
_cell.angle_alpha   90.00
_cell.angle_beta   90.00
_cell.angle_gamma   90.00
#
_symmetry.space_group_name_H-M   'P 1'
#
loop_
_entity.id
_entity.type
_entity.pdbx_description
1 polymer ?
#
loop_
_entity_poly.entity_id
_entity_poly.type
_entity_poly.pdbx_seq_one_letter_code
_entity_poly.pdbx_strand_id
1 'polypeptide(L)'
;MLMLRLPVELEKQLDQLAEKSQRTKSFLAREAISMSIESLSKKYIHENKGLSYMNINLYETLVKFFSTPVNLETESRKSKFIMFSEDGKLFVHNNKDNIRPLSTDEVDNFYKIFKETGSRSPSTYTDVTFNSSYILAALSHLKEQAII
;
A
#
# COMPACT_ATOMS: atom_id res chain seq x y z
N MET A 1 -16.10 17.26 11.37
CA MET A 1 -17.33 16.44 11.46
C MET A 1 -17.44 15.66 10.16
N LEU A 2 -17.28 14.35 10.20
CA LEU A 2 -17.39 13.50 9.01
C LEU A 2 -18.88 13.29 8.71
N MET A 3 -19.35 13.70 7.53
CA MET A 3 -20.74 13.53 7.12
C MET A 3 -20.80 12.41 6.08
N LEU A 4 -21.06 11.19 6.55
CA LEU A 4 -21.14 10.00 5.71
C LEU A 4 -22.60 9.74 5.31
N ARG A 5 -22.84 9.50 4.02
CA ARG A 5 -24.10 8.89 3.59
C ARG A 5 -23.97 7.39 3.73
N LEU A 6 -24.89 6.78 4.47
CA LEU A 6 -24.95 5.34 4.62
C LEU A 6 -25.89 4.76 3.56
N PRO A 7 -25.63 3.53 3.05
CA PRO A 7 -26.62 2.75 2.33
C PRO A 7 -27.92 2.62 3.14
N VAL A 8 -29.06 2.63 2.45
CA VAL A 8 -30.41 2.60 3.05
C VAL A 8 -30.58 1.40 3.99
N GLU A 9 -29.97 0.27 3.65
CA GLU A 9 -30.02 -0.96 4.42
C GLU A 9 -29.32 -0.80 5.78
N LEU A 10 -28.17 -0.11 5.81
CA LEU A 10 -27.42 0.14 7.04
C LEU A 10 -28.11 1.19 7.92
N GLU A 11 -28.72 2.21 7.32
CA GLU A 11 -29.53 3.18 8.07
C GLU A 11 -30.70 2.49 8.76
N LYS A 12 -31.42 1.61 8.05
CA LYS A 12 -32.54 0.85 8.61
C LYS A 12 -32.11 -0.08 9.75
N GLN A 13 -30.95 -0.72 9.64
CA GLN A 13 -30.40 -1.54 10.72
C GLN A 13 -30.04 -0.70 11.95
N LEU A 14 -29.44 0.48 11.75
CA LEU A 14 -29.14 1.42 12.82
C LEU A 14 -30.41 1.95 13.51
N ASP A 15 -31.48 2.22 12.75
CA ASP A 15 -32.79 2.61 13.31
C ASP A 15 -33.34 1.52 14.24
N GLN A 16 -33.36 0.27 13.78
CA GLN A 16 -33.84 -0.85 14.60
C GLN A 16 -32.99 -1.09 15.87
N LEU A 17 -31.67 -0.92 15.76
CA LEU A 17 -30.76 -1.01 16.91
C LEU A 17 -30.96 0.15 17.89
N ALA A 18 -31.17 1.37 17.38
CA ALA A 18 -31.43 2.55 18.19
C ALA A 18 -32.71 2.38 19.03
N GLU A 19 -33.79 1.89 18.40
CA GLU A 19 -35.06 1.58 19.07
C GLU A 19 -34.88 0.56 20.20
N LYS A 20 -34.16 -0.54 19.94
CA LYS A 20 -33.98 -1.61 20.94
C LYS A 20 -33.03 -1.25 22.07
N SER A 21 -32.01 -0.44 21.81
CA SER A 21 -30.96 -0.09 22.78
C SER A 21 -31.21 1.23 23.51
N GLN A 22 -32.20 2.02 23.09
CA GLN A 22 -32.44 3.39 23.53
C GLN A 22 -31.21 4.31 23.35
N ARG A 23 -30.37 4.01 22.36
CA ARG A 23 -29.21 4.83 21.96
C ARG A 23 -29.51 5.61 20.68
N THR A 24 -28.76 6.67 20.43
CA THR A 24 -28.89 7.44 19.18
C THR A 24 -28.18 6.73 18.03
N LYS A 25 -28.68 6.90 16.80
CA LYS A 25 -28.01 6.42 15.58
C LYS A 25 -26.55 6.85 15.49
N SER A 26 -26.29 8.13 15.79
CA SER A 26 -24.95 8.70 15.74
C SER A 26 -24.00 8.04 16.74
N PHE A 27 -24.48 7.66 17.91
CA PHE A 27 -23.69 6.92 18.90
C PHE A 27 -23.34 5.53 18.36
N LEU A 28 -24.35 4.77 17.94
CA LEU A 28 -24.19 3.39 17.45
C LEU A 28 -23.32 3.32 16.19
N ALA A 29 -23.45 4.29 15.27
CA ALA A 29 -22.61 4.37 14.09
C ALA A 29 -21.13 4.58 14.45
N ARG A 30 -20.85 5.47 15.41
CA ARG A 30 -19.47 5.70 15.90
C ARG A 30 -18.91 4.48 16.61
N GLU A 31 -19.73 3.83 17.44
CA GLU A 31 -19.35 2.61 18.14
C GLU A 31 -19.02 1.48 17.16
N ALA A 32 -19.88 1.24 16.17
CA ALA A 32 -19.65 0.26 15.11
C ALA A 32 -18.36 0.55 14.31
N ILE A 33 -18.12 1.82 13.96
CA ILE A 33 -16.87 2.23 13.31
C ILE A 33 -15.68 1.93 14.22
N SER A 34 -15.73 2.35 15.49
CA SER A 34 -14.67 2.13 16.46
C SER A 34 -14.33 0.65 16.63
N MET A 35 -15.35 -0.20 16.78
CA MET A 35 -15.19 -1.66 16.88
C MET A 35 -14.63 -2.28 15.59
N SER A 36 -14.92 -1.68 14.44
CA SER A 36 -14.49 -2.20 13.14
C SER A 36 -13.10 -1.72 12.72
N ILE A 37 -12.60 -0.59 13.25
CA ILE A 37 -11.29 -0.02 12.87
C ILE A 37 -10.17 -1.04 13.10
N GLU A 38 -10.15 -1.74 14.22
CA GLU A 38 -9.12 -2.75 14.49
C GLU A 38 -9.21 -3.92 13.50
N SER A 39 -10.42 -4.38 13.18
CA SER A 39 -10.64 -5.46 12.22
C SER A 39 -10.27 -5.06 10.78
N LEU A 40 -10.59 -3.82 10.39
CA LEU A 40 -10.19 -3.26 9.09
C LEU A 40 -8.68 -3.06 9.02
N SER A 41 -8.08 -2.54 10.09
CA SER A 41 -6.63 -2.47 10.24
C SER A 41 -6.03 -3.86 10.09
N LYS A 42 -6.60 -4.87 10.73
CA LYS A 42 -6.12 -6.24 10.57
C LYS A 42 -6.23 -6.72 9.12
N LYS A 43 -7.41 -6.60 8.51
CA LYS A 43 -7.67 -7.06 7.13
C LYS A 43 -6.74 -6.41 6.10
N TYR A 44 -6.50 -5.11 6.21
CA TYR A 44 -5.77 -4.35 5.18
C TYR A 44 -4.31 -4.08 5.53
N ILE A 45 -3.92 -4.15 6.81
CA ILE A 45 -2.53 -3.92 7.25
C ILE A 45 -1.79 -5.26 7.45
N HIS A 46 -2.45 -6.39 7.79
CA HIS A 46 -1.74 -7.67 7.97
C HIS A 46 -1.17 -8.26 6.68
N GLU A 47 -1.71 -7.95 5.49
CA GLU A 47 -1.12 -8.44 4.24
C GLU A 47 0.31 -7.92 4.00
N ASN A 48 0.72 -6.85 4.70
CA ASN A 48 2.06 -6.24 4.57
C ASN A 48 2.93 -6.37 5.83
N LYS A 49 2.41 -6.95 6.93
CA LYS A 49 3.21 -7.09 8.16
C LYS A 49 4.39 -8.05 8.01
N GLY A 50 4.29 -9.10 7.18
CA GLY A 50 5.44 -9.97 6.90
C GLY A 50 6.67 -9.20 6.41
N LEU A 51 6.45 -8.16 5.61
CA LEU A 51 7.47 -7.29 5.02
C LEU A 51 7.94 -6.16 5.94
N SER A 52 7.06 -5.69 6.84
CA SER A 52 7.35 -4.62 7.79
C SER A 52 8.37 -5.05 8.86
N TYR A 53 8.35 -6.32 9.25
CA TYR A 53 9.27 -6.88 10.26
C TYR A 53 10.60 -7.39 9.69
N MET A 54 10.75 -7.50 8.37
CA MET A 54 12.02 -7.89 7.78
C MET A 54 13.00 -6.72 7.84
N ASN A 55 14.11 -6.92 8.55
CA ASN A 55 15.20 -5.95 8.61
C ASN A 55 16.08 -6.09 7.36
N ILE A 56 15.50 -5.89 6.19
CA ILE A 56 16.19 -5.96 4.89
C ILE A 56 16.57 -4.56 4.42
N ASN A 57 17.71 -4.47 3.73
CA ASN A 57 18.01 -3.33 2.88
C ASN A 57 17.22 -3.50 1.57
N LEU A 58 16.11 -2.75 1.44
CA LEU A 58 15.24 -2.89 0.28
C LEU A 58 15.96 -2.51 -1.01
N TYR A 59 16.76 -1.44 -1.00
CA TYR A 59 17.49 -1.00 -2.19
C TYR A 59 18.43 -2.09 -2.70
N GLU A 60 19.27 -2.64 -1.83
CA GLU A 60 20.19 -3.73 -2.18
C GLU A 60 19.44 -4.98 -2.66
N THR A 61 18.31 -5.30 -2.04
CA THR A 61 17.46 -6.43 -2.45
C THR A 61 16.93 -6.25 -3.86
N LEU A 62 16.42 -5.05 -4.18
CA LEU A 62 15.93 -4.72 -5.52
C LEU A 62 17.07 -4.76 -6.55
N VAL A 63 18.22 -4.15 -6.25
CA VAL A 63 19.39 -4.19 -7.14
C VAL A 63 19.81 -5.64 -7.43
N LYS A 64 19.91 -6.48 -6.40
CA LYS A 64 20.30 -7.88 -6.60
C LYS A 64 19.27 -8.65 -7.45
N PHE A 65 18.00 -8.50 -7.13
CA PHE A 65 16.93 -9.26 -7.79
C PHE A 65 16.73 -8.83 -9.25
N PHE A 66 16.74 -7.52 -9.52
CA PHE A 66 16.53 -6.97 -10.86
C PHE A 66 17.83 -6.87 -11.68
N SER A 67 18.88 -7.64 -11.34
CA SER A 67 20.10 -7.78 -12.16
C SER A 67 19.83 -8.27 -13.58
N THR A 68 18.71 -8.96 -13.78
CA THR A 68 18.11 -9.17 -15.10
C THR A 68 16.83 -8.35 -15.24
N PRO A 69 16.56 -7.73 -16.40
CA PRO A 69 15.34 -6.96 -16.61
C PRO A 69 14.06 -7.79 -16.41
N VAL A 70 13.11 -7.26 -15.62
CA VAL A 70 11.83 -7.91 -15.35
C VAL A 70 10.69 -7.00 -15.78
N ASN A 71 9.74 -7.58 -16.52
CA ASN A 71 8.50 -6.90 -16.90
C ASN A 71 7.52 -6.92 -15.72
N LEU A 72 7.07 -5.73 -15.32
CA LEU A 72 6.16 -5.52 -14.20
C LEU A 72 4.97 -4.66 -14.62
N GLU A 73 3.95 -4.63 -13.78
CA GLU A 73 2.75 -3.83 -13.98
C GLU A 73 2.35 -3.14 -12.68
N THR A 74 2.04 -1.84 -12.76
CA THR A 74 1.57 -1.07 -11.60
C THR A 74 0.15 -1.47 -11.20
N GLU A 75 -0.13 -1.56 -9.89
CA GLU A 75 -1.43 -2.06 -9.42
C GLU A 75 -2.61 -1.16 -9.80
N SER A 76 -2.48 0.16 -9.60
CA SER A 76 -3.61 1.11 -9.75
C SER A 76 -3.98 1.40 -11.20
N ARG A 77 -2.99 1.66 -12.06
CA ARG A 77 -3.21 2.08 -13.46
C ARG A 77 -2.92 0.99 -14.49
N LYS A 78 -2.51 -0.20 -14.05
CA LYS A 78 -2.13 -1.31 -14.92
C LYS A 78 -1.13 -0.90 -16.01
N SER A 79 -0.24 0.03 -15.65
CA SER A 79 0.79 0.53 -16.56
C SER A 79 2.00 -0.41 -16.49
N LYS A 80 2.37 -0.96 -17.65
CA LYS A 80 3.54 -1.83 -17.82
C LYS A 80 4.84 -1.04 -17.76
N PHE A 81 5.88 -1.66 -17.23
CA PHE A 81 7.23 -1.10 -17.16
C PHE A 81 8.23 -2.24 -17.00
N ILE A 82 9.51 -1.93 -17.17
CA ILE A 82 10.63 -2.84 -16.90
C ILE A 82 11.41 -2.28 -15.72
N MET A 83 11.67 -3.12 -14.71
CA MET A 83 12.64 -2.81 -13.67
C MET A 83 13.90 -3.63 -13.90
N PHE A 84 15.05 -2.96 -13.81
CA PHE A 84 16.36 -3.59 -14.00
C PHE A 84 17.40 -2.84 -13.18
N SER A 85 18.53 -3.48 -12.92
CA SER A 85 19.69 -2.85 -12.32
C SER A 85 20.91 -3.00 -13.21
N GLU A 86 21.73 -1.97 -13.25
CA GLU A 86 22.99 -1.92 -13.99
C GLU A 86 24.03 -1.19 -13.14
N ASP A 87 25.25 -1.73 -13.04
CA ASP A 87 26.35 -1.17 -12.23
C ASP A 87 25.95 -0.84 -10.77
N GLY A 88 25.13 -1.69 -10.16
CA GLY A 88 24.66 -1.53 -8.78
C GLY A 88 23.61 -0.42 -8.60
N LYS A 89 23.09 0.15 -9.69
CA LYS A 89 22.04 1.18 -9.68
C LYS A 89 20.74 0.60 -10.23
N LEU A 90 19.63 1.02 -9.63
CA LEU A 90 18.29 0.57 -10.01
C LEU A 90 17.64 1.54 -11.00
N PHE A 91 16.95 0.99 -12.01
CA PHE A 91 16.28 1.75 -13.06
C PHE A 91 14.86 1.24 -13.32
N VAL A 92 14.02 2.16 -13.79
CA VAL A 92 12.70 1.88 -14.34
C VAL A 92 12.64 2.40 -15.77
N HIS A 93 12.30 1.53 -16.70
CA HIS A 93 11.92 1.88 -18.08
C HIS A 93 10.40 1.84 -18.20
N ASN A 94 9.77 3.01 -18.30
CA ASN A 94 8.31 3.12 -18.28
C ASN A 94 7.66 2.97 -19.66
N ASN A 95 6.34 2.86 -19.68
CA ASN A 95 5.54 2.79 -20.93
C ASN A 95 5.62 4.02 -21.85
N LYS A 96 6.24 5.11 -21.41
CA LYS A 96 6.53 6.30 -22.22
C LYS A 96 7.97 6.31 -22.73
N ASP A 97 8.64 5.17 -22.69
CA ASP A 97 10.01 4.97 -23.15
C ASP A 97 11.05 5.80 -22.38
N ASN A 98 10.73 6.24 -21.15
CA ASN A 98 11.70 6.94 -20.31
C ASN A 98 12.38 5.96 -19.38
N ILE A 99 13.71 6.04 -19.31
CA ILE A 99 14.53 5.36 -18.32
C ILE A 99 14.78 6.34 -17.16
N ARG A 100 14.47 5.91 -15.94
CA ARG A 100 14.62 6.72 -14.73
C ARG A 100 15.41 5.95 -13.69
N PRO A 101 16.46 6.53 -13.10
CA PRO A 101 17.11 5.93 -11.95
C PRO A 101 16.20 6.01 -10.72
N LEU A 102 16.29 5.02 -9.85
CA LEU A 102 15.77 5.06 -8.48
C LEU A 102 16.97 5.17 -7.53
N SER A 103 16.98 6.18 -6.67
CA SER A 103 18.06 6.38 -5.71
C SER A 103 17.84 5.56 -4.44
N THR A 104 18.92 5.30 -3.71
CA THR A 104 18.86 4.61 -2.41
C THR A 104 18.01 5.39 -1.41
N ASP A 105 18.22 6.70 -1.28
CA ASP A 105 17.43 7.55 -0.38
C ASP A 105 15.93 7.52 -0.71
N GLU A 106 15.58 7.51 -2.00
CA GLU A 106 14.18 7.44 -2.44
C GLU A 106 13.51 6.14 -2.00
N VAL A 107 14.20 5.00 -2.19
CA VAL A 107 13.70 3.68 -1.82
C VAL A 107 13.67 3.48 -0.30
N ASP A 108 14.67 3.98 0.42
CA ASP A 108 14.77 3.84 1.89
C ASP A 108 13.70 4.68 2.60
N ASN A 109 13.50 5.93 2.17
CA ASN A 109 12.44 6.78 2.72
C ASN A 109 11.05 6.21 2.41
N PHE A 110 10.84 5.69 1.19
CA PHE A 110 9.63 4.93 0.86
C PHE A 110 9.45 3.75 1.81
N TYR A 111 10.50 2.94 2.00
CA TYR A 111 10.41 1.70 2.76
C TYR A 111 10.14 1.97 4.25
N LYS A 112 10.71 3.04 4.81
CA LYS A 112 10.39 3.48 6.18
C LYS A 112 8.88 3.71 6.37
N ILE A 113 8.26 4.50 5.49
CA ILE A 113 6.82 4.76 5.54
C ILE A 113 6.03 3.47 5.27
N PHE A 114 6.50 2.61 4.36
CA PHE A 114 5.86 1.33 4.06
C PHE A 114 5.87 0.41 5.29
N LYS A 115 6.98 0.33 6.04
CA LYS A 115 7.05 -0.47 7.26
C LYS A 115 6.10 0.02 8.35
N GLU A 116 5.94 1.34 8.48
CA GLU A 116 5.05 1.95 9.47
C GLU A 116 3.57 1.78 9.10
N THR A 117 3.22 1.97 7.83
CA THR A 117 1.82 2.09 7.39
C THR A 117 1.28 0.83 6.70
N GLY A 118 2.13 0.05 6.07
CA GLY A 118 1.75 -1.04 5.17
C GLY A 118 0.90 -0.58 3.98
N SER A 119 0.95 0.70 3.58
CA SER A 119 0.05 1.22 2.55
C SER A 119 0.38 0.68 1.16
N ARG A 120 -0.64 0.26 0.41
CA ARG A 120 -0.54 -0.05 -1.03
C ARG A 120 -0.93 1.12 -1.93
N SER A 121 -1.27 2.27 -1.36
CA SER A 121 -1.61 3.46 -2.15
C SER A 121 -0.34 4.24 -2.52
N PRO A 122 -0.07 4.49 -3.81
CA PRO A 122 1.05 5.36 -4.21
C PRO A 122 0.99 6.77 -3.60
N SER A 123 -0.23 7.27 -3.33
CA SER A 123 -0.45 8.60 -2.76
C SER A 123 0.06 8.75 -1.32
N THR A 124 0.30 7.64 -0.61
CA THR A 124 0.86 7.67 0.75
C THR A 124 2.32 8.14 0.76
N TYR A 125 3.00 8.06 -0.39
CA TYR A 125 4.45 8.22 -0.49
C TYR A 125 4.87 9.48 -1.27
N THR A 126 3.91 10.35 -1.62
CA THR A 126 4.17 11.50 -2.51
C THR A 126 5.18 12.50 -1.94
N ASP A 127 5.33 12.54 -0.61
CA ASP A 127 6.27 13.42 0.06
C ASP A 127 7.73 12.94 -0.05
N VAL A 128 7.94 11.65 -0.38
CA VAL A 128 9.26 11.02 -0.44
C VAL A 128 9.63 10.51 -1.83
N THR A 129 8.65 10.17 -2.68
CA THR A 129 8.90 9.68 -4.03
C THR A 129 7.69 9.85 -4.96
N PHE A 130 7.95 10.18 -6.23
CA PHE A 130 6.96 10.10 -7.32
C PHE A 130 6.93 8.73 -8.02
N ASN A 131 7.86 7.85 -7.71
CA ASN A 131 8.01 6.51 -8.28
C ASN A 131 7.42 5.41 -7.39
N SER A 132 6.70 5.76 -6.32
CA SER A 132 6.10 4.82 -5.36
C SER A 132 5.28 3.71 -6.01
N SER A 133 4.55 4.01 -7.10
CA SER A 133 3.78 3.00 -7.83
C SER A 133 4.63 1.87 -8.43
N TYR A 134 5.88 2.17 -8.86
CA TYR A 134 6.82 1.18 -9.37
C TYR A 134 7.44 0.36 -8.23
N ILE A 135 7.81 1.02 -7.14
CA ILE A 135 8.40 0.36 -5.95
C ILE A 135 7.38 -0.60 -5.32
N LEU A 136 6.11 -0.19 -5.21
CA LEU A 136 5.03 -1.05 -4.73
C LEU A 136 4.84 -2.31 -5.58
N ALA A 137 4.86 -2.16 -6.91
CA ALA A 137 4.73 -3.29 -7.82
C ALA A 137 5.93 -4.25 -7.70
N ALA A 138 7.14 -3.72 -7.54
CA ALA A 138 8.33 -4.53 -7.29
C ALA A 138 8.24 -5.30 -5.97
N LEU A 139 7.76 -4.66 -4.89
CA LEU A 139 7.51 -5.34 -3.61
C LEU A 139 6.46 -6.46 -3.71
N SER A 140 5.36 -6.23 -4.43
CA SER A 140 4.36 -7.27 -4.70
C SER A 140 5.00 -8.46 -5.43
N HIS A 141 5.80 -8.19 -6.44
CA HIS A 141 6.48 -9.22 -7.21
C HIS A 141 7.49 -10.04 -6.38
N LEU A 142 8.33 -9.38 -5.58
CA LEU A 142 9.27 -10.08 -4.70
C LEU A 142 8.53 -10.98 -3.68
N LYS A 143 7.38 -10.52 -3.18
CA LYS A 143 6.51 -11.29 -2.28
C LYS A 143 5.90 -12.51 -2.97
N GLU A 144 5.44 -12.36 -4.21
CA GLU A 144 4.94 -13.48 -5.03
C GLU A 144 6.01 -14.54 -5.29
N GLN A 145 7.28 -14.12 -5.41
CA GLN A 145 8.43 -15.00 -5.55
C GLN A 145 8.95 -15.55 -4.21
N ALA A 146 8.28 -15.26 -3.09
CA ALA A 146 8.68 -15.66 -1.73
C ALA A 146 10.10 -15.25 -1.34
N ILE A 147 10.59 -14.13 -1.89
CA ILE A 147 11.91 -13.55 -1.58
C ILE A 147 11.83 -12.72 -0.30
N ILE A 148 10.66 -12.09 -0.10
CA ILE A 148 10.29 -11.25 1.04
C ILE A 148 8.86 -11.58 1.47
#